data_AF-Q5QLW7-F1
#
_entry.id   AF-Q5QLW7-F1
#
_cell.length_a   1.000
_cell.length_b   1.000
_cell.length_c   1.000
_cell.angle_alpha   90.00
_cell.angle_beta   90.00
_cell.angle_gamma   90.00
#
_symmetry.space_group_name_H-M   'P 1'
#
loop_
_entity.id
_entity.type
_entity.pdbx_description
1 polymer ?
#
loop_
_entity_poly.entity_id
_entity_poly.type
_entity_poly.pdbx_seq_one_letter_code
_entity_poly.pdbx_strand_id
1 'polypeptide(L)'
;MSPDPLLNCFQDHHPRIRGRRAVQYHQAGVQFKKKSFDRNNPHSLLDISFDNGTLMVPYLFVDQSTVSHFRNLIAFEQTCPQFGNDVTAYSAFMSFLLCRADDIAFLGRKGIIVHHLCSDGEVEVCI
;
A
#
# COMPACT_ATOMS: atom_id res chain seq x y z
N MET A 1 23.80 19.75 1.87
CA MET A 1 22.72 18.89 1.34
C MET A 1 21.70 18.76 2.45
N SER A 2 20.55 19.41 2.32
CA SER A 2 19.45 19.22 3.28
C SER A 2 18.98 17.78 3.16
N PRO A 3 18.67 17.07 4.27
CA PRO A 3 17.96 15.80 4.17
C PRO A 3 16.63 16.03 3.44
N ASP A 4 16.27 15.08 2.59
CA ASP A 4 14.99 15.07 1.86
C ASP A 4 13.85 14.96 2.89
N PRO A 5 12.93 15.93 2.98
CA PRO A 5 11.82 15.91 3.94
C PRO A 5 10.94 14.66 3.80
N LEU A 6 10.90 14.07 2.60
CA LEU A 6 10.10 12.88 2.30
C LEU A 6 10.72 11.60 2.87
N LEU A 7 12.02 11.61 3.15
CA LEU A 7 12.73 10.49 3.77
C LEU A 7 12.51 10.48 5.30
N ASN A 8 12.15 11.63 5.88
CA ASN A 8 11.95 11.78 7.32
C ASN A 8 10.66 11.12 7.82
N CYS A 9 9.66 10.89 6.95
CA CYS A 9 8.43 10.19 7.34
C CYS A 9 8.63 8.70 7.67
N PHE A 10 9.70 8.08 7.15
CA PHE A 10 9.95 6.65 7.31
C PHE A 10 11.27 6.31 8.03
N GLN A 11 12.12 7.30 8.33
CA GLN A 11 13.43 7.08 8.95
C GLN A 11 13.56 7.53 10.41
N ASP A 12 12.59 8.25 10.95
CA ASP A 12 12.62 8.59 12.37
C ASP A 12 12.41 7.33 13.22
N HIS A 13 13.42 7.04 14.04
CA HIS A 13 13.49 5.97 15.03
C HIS A 13 12.52 6.24 16.21
N HIS A 14 11.24 6.40 15.91
CA HIS A 14 10.15 6.40 16.89
C HIS A 14 9.74 4.93 17.15
N PRO A 15 9.35 4.54 18.38
CA PRO A 15 9.00 3.14 18.68
C PRO A 15 7.92 2.68 17.71
N ARG A 16 8.31 1.82 16.77
CA ARG A 16 7.52 1.46 15.61
C ARG A 16 6.18 0.91 16.09
N ILE A 17 5.08 1.60 15.78
CA ILE A 17 3.81 0.89 15.57
C ILE A 17 4.03 0.08 14.29
N ARG A 18 4.73 -1.05 14.40
CA ARG A 18 4.93 -1.97 13.29
C ARG A 18 3.58 -2.65 13.07
N GLY A 19 2.83 -2.20 12.07
CA GLY A 19 1.61 -2.86 11.64
C GLY A 19 1.85 -4.35 11.34
N ARG A 20 0.81 -5.17 11.44
CA ARG A 20 0.92 -6.59 11.06
C ARG A 20 0.99 -6.68 9.53
N ARG A 21 1.82 -7.60 9.05
CA ARG A 21 1.95 -7.89 7.62
C ARG A 21 0.76 -8.71 7.11
N ALA A 22 0.59 -8.80 5.80
CA ALA A 22 -0.53 -9.53 5.20
C ALA A 22 -0.61 -10.99 5.66
N VAL A 23 0.52 -11.70 5.67
CA VAL A 23 0.57 -13.10 6.13
C VAL A 23 0.20 -13.23 7.61
N GLN A 24 0.60 -12.27 8.45
CA GLN A 24 0.30 -12.30 9.89
C GLN A 24 -1.19 -12.04 10.18
N TYR A 25 -1.81 -11.11 9.44
CA TYR A 25 -3.26 -10.93 9.50
C TYR A 25 -3.98 -12.19 9.05
N HIS A 26 -3.50 -12.83 7.99
CA HIS A 26 -4.08 -14.09 7.50
C HIS A 26 -4.01 -15.22 8.54
N GLN A 27 -2.86 -15.39 9.19
CA GLN A 27 -2.68 -16.35 10.28
C GLN A 27 -3.57 -16.05 11.49
N ALA A 28 -3.91 -14.78 11.72
CA ALA A 28 -4.84 -14.36 12.76
C ALA A 28 -6.32 -14.48 12.36
N GLY A 29 -6.63 -15.06 11.19
CA GLY A 29 -8.00 -15.33 10.73
C GLY A 29 -8.56 -14.33 9.71
N VAL A 30 -7.83 -13.26 9.39
CA VAL A 30 -8.29 -12.28 8.39
C VAL A 30 -8.22 -12.87 6.98
N GLN A 31 -9.30 -12.76 6.23
CA GLN A 31 -9.31 -13.14 4.83
C GLN A 31 -8.99 -11.94 3.95
N PHE A 32 -8.22 -12.16 2.89
CA PHE A 32 -7.91 -11.14 1.89
C PHE A 32 -8.63 -11.47 0.59
N LYS A 33 -9.32 -10.48 0.02
CA LYS A 33 -9.97 -10.58 -1.29
C LYS A 33 -9.67 -9.34 -2.14
N LYS A 34 -9.48 -9.57 -3.44
CA LYS A 34 -9.47 -8.49 -4.42
C LYS A 34 -10.86 -7.88 -4.51
N LYS A 35 -10.94 -6.55 -4.47
CA LYS A 35 -12.18 -5.81 -4.71
C LYS A 35 -12.51 -5.77 -6.20
N SER A 36 -13.79 -5.94 -6.52
CA SER A 36 -14.29 -5.94 -7.91
C SER A 36 -14.79 -4.56 -8.29
N PHE A 37 -14.54 -4.19 -9.55
CA PHE A 37 -14.91 -2.90 -10.12
C PHE A 37 -15.60 -3.11 -11.46
N ASP A 38 -16.52 -2.22 -11.78
CA ASP A 38 -17.29 -2.24 -13.02
C ASP A 38 -17.63 -0.80 -13.47
N ARG A 39 -18.55 -0.65 -14.44
CA ARG A 39 -18.93 0.67 -14.96
C ARG A 39 -19.64 1.55 -13.94
N ASN A 40 -20.33 0.96 -12.97
CA ASN A 40 -21.10 1.66 -11.94
C ASN A 40 -20.29 1.82 -10.64
N ASN A 41 -19.26 1.00 -10.44
CA ASN A 41 -18.28 1.15 -9.37
C ASN A 41 -16.85 1.21 -9.95
N PRO A 42 -16.39 2.41 -10.39
CA PRO A 42 -15.08 2.56 -11.00
C PRO A 42 -13.96 2.26 -9.99
N HIS A 43 -12.79 1.87 -10.51
CA HIS A 43 -11.63 1.56 -9.69
C HIS A 43 -11.15 2.80 -8.92
N SER A 44 -10.95 2.62 -7.61
CA SER A 44 -10.31 3.59 -6.73
C SER A 44 -9.35 2.85 -5.81
N LEU A 45 -8.11 3.34 -5.71
CA LEU A 45 -7.08 2.74 -4.84
C LEU A 45 -7.47 2.83 -3.35
N LEU A 46 -8.21 3.87 -2.98
CA LEU A 46 -8.59 4.15 -1.60
C LEU A 46 -9.83 3.37 -1.15
N ASP A 47 -10.50 2.66 -2.08
CA ASP A 47 -11.74 1.94 -1.80
C ASP A 47 -11.49 0.60 -1.07
N ILE A 48 -10.94 0.68 0.13
CA ILE A 48 -10.67 -0.46 1.02
C ILE A 48 -11.85 -0.65 1.96
N SER A 49 -12.27 -1.90 2.16
CA SER A 49 -13.37 -2.23 3.07
C SER A 49 -13.08 -3.49 3.86
N PHE A 50 -13.45 -3.49 5.14
CA PHE A 50 -13.35 -4.65 6.02
C PHE A 50 -14.75 -5.04 6.49
N ASP A 51 -15.18 -6.24 6.13
CA ASP A 51 -16.48 -6.79 6.53
C ASP A 51 -16.33 -8.26 6.92
N ASN A 52 -16.93 -8.64 8.06
CA ASN A 52 -16.98 -10.02 8.55
C ASN A 52 -15.62 -10.77 8.48
N GLY A 53 -14.56 -10.13 8.97
CA GLY A 53 -13.21 -10.73 8.98
C GLY A 53 -12.52 -10.77 7.61
N THR A 54 -13.13 -10.20 6.57
CA THR A 54 -12.57 -10.14 5.22
C THR A 54 -12.17 -8.71 4.87
N LEU A 55 -10.88 -8.52 4.60
CA LEU A 55 -10.31 -7.30 4.06
C LEU A 55 -10.37 -7.36 2.53
N MET A 56 -11.18 -6.49 1.95
CA MET A 56 -11.32 -6.30 0.52
C MET A 56 -10.46 -5.11 0.09
N VAL A 57 -9.47 -5.38 -0.75
CA VAL A 57 -8.48 -4.38 -1.19
C VAL A 57 -8.58 -4.23 -2.72
N PRO A 58 -8.64 -3.00 -3.26
CA PRO A 58 -8.48 -2.75 -4.67
C PRO A 58 -7.18 -3.36 -5.20
N TYR A 59 -7.15 -3.83 -6.45
CA TYR A 59 -5.88 -4.25 -6.99
C TYR A 59 -4.97 -3.03 -7.22
N LEU A 60 -3.69 -3.18 -6.88
CA LEU A 60 -2.64 -2.22 -7.17
C LEU A 60 -1.76 -2.82 -8.27
N PHE A 61 -1.64 -2.09 -9.38
CA PHE A 61 -0.68 -2.41 -10.43
C PHE A 61 0.61 -1.63 -10.16
N VAL A 62 1.72 -2.36 -10.04
CA VAL A 62 3.03 -1.79 -9.70
C VAL A 62 3.95 -1.87 -10.91
N ASP A 63 4.47 -0.70 -11.28
CA ASP A 63 5.44 -0.48 -12.34
C ASP A 63 6.53 0.52 -11.89
N GLN A 64 7.46 0.84 -12.80
CA GLN A 64 8.58 1.75 -12.53
C GLN A 64 8.14 3.18 -12.17
N SER A 65 6.92 3.59 -12.52
CA SER A 65 6.38 4.92 -12.24
C SER A 65 5.61 4.99 -10.91
N THR A 66 5.29 3.83 -10.33
CA THR A 66 4.45 3.76 -9.12
C THR A 66 5.06 4.53 -7.95
N VAL A 67 6.38 4.41 -7.74
CA VAL A 67 7.12 5.18 -6.73
C VAL A 67 6.92 6.69 -6.88
N SER A 68 7.12 7.20 -8.10
CA SER A 68 7.07 8.64 -8.34
C SER A 68 5.64 9.16 -8.23
N HIS A 69 4.65 8.39 -8.65
CA HIS A 69 3.23 8.74 -8.45
C HIS A 69 2.88 8.87 -6.97
N PHE A 70 3.20 7.88 -6.12
CA PHE A 70 2.93 7.97 -4.68
C PHE A 70 3.69 9.12 -4.03
N ARG A 71 4.98 9.31 -4.33
CA ARG A 71 5.76 10.43 -3.78
C ARG A 71 5.18 11.79 -4.15
N ASN A 72 4.78 11.98 -5.40
CA ASN A 72 4.18 13.24 -5.85
C ASN A 72 2.83 13.50 -5.18
N LEU A 73 1.99 12.46 -5.02
CA LEU A 73 0.71 12.60 -4.34
C LEU A 73 0.88 12.88 -2.84
N ILE A 74 1.81 12.22 -2.16
CA ILE A 74 2.14 12.49 -0.76
C ILE A 74 2.67 13.91 -0.58
N ALA A 75 3.57 14.36 -1.46
CA ALA A 75 4.08 15.74 -1.43
C ALA A 75 2.94 16.76 -1.68
N PHE A 76 1.99 16.43 -2.56
CA PHE A 76 0.81 17.25 -2.79
C PHE A 76 -0.06 17.36 -1.52
N GLU A 77 -0.37 16.25 -0.84
CA GLU A 77 -1.12 16.26 0.43
C GLU A 77 -0.40 17.07 1.51
N GLN A 78 0.92 16.91 1.64
CA GLN A 78 1.73 17.65 2.62
C GLN A 78 1.79 19.16 2.35
N THR A 79 1.78 19.57 1.08
CA THR A 79 1.84 20.99 0.69
C THR A 79 0.45 21.64 0.58
N CYS A 80 -0.61 20.84 0.48
CA CYS A 80 -1.99 21.28 0.40
C CYS A 80 -2.88 20.54 1.43
N PRO A 81 -2.80 20.90 2.73
CA PRO A 81 -3.50 20.19 3.81
C PRO A 81 -5.02 20.13 3.68
N GLN A 82 -5.63 21.00 2.86
CA GLN A 82 -7.07 21.01 2.61
C GLN A 82 -7.58 19.75 1.89
N PHE A 83 -6.68 18.97 1.27
CA PHE A 83 -7.02 17.71 0.58
C PHE A 83 -6.85 16.47 1.46
N GLY A 84 -6.49 16.63 2.75
CA GLY A 84 -6.35 15.53 3.68
C GLY A 84 -5.04 14.74 3.50
N ASN A 85 -5.08 13.46 3.88
CA ASN A 85 -3.92 12.58 3.94
C ASN A 85 -4.24 11.14 3.50
N ASP A 86 -5.26 10.97 2.65
CA ASP A 86 -5.79 9.65 2.30
C ASP A 86 -4.76 8.79 1.54
N VAL A 87 -4.00 9.39 0.62
CA VAL A 87 -2.93 8.71 -0.13
C VAL A 87 -1.75 8.40 0.78
N THR A 88 -1.38 9.32 1.67
CA THR A 88 -0.34 9.10 2.69
C THR A 88 -0.72 7.94 3.62
N ALA A 89 -1.96 7.93 4.10
CA ALA A 89 -2.49 6.85 4.94
C ALA A 89 -2.54 5.52 4.18
N TYR A 90 -2.92 5.54 2.90
CA TYR A 90 -2.90 4.37 2.03
C TYR A 90 -1.48 3.81 1.83
N SER A 91 -0.48 4.64 1.51
CA SER A 91 0.91 4.20 1.34
C SER A 91 1.46 3.64 2.66
N ALA A 92 1.19 4.28 3.80
CA ALA A 92 1.55 3.75 5.11
C ALA A 92 0.87 2.39 5.39
N PHE A 93 -0.40 2.23 5.04
CA PHE A 93 -1.12 0.96 5.19
C PHE A 93 -0.54 -0.15 4.31
N MET A 94 -0.26 0.15 3.04
CA MET A 94 0.26 -0.83 2.09
C MET A 94 1.70 -1.23 2.41
N SER A 95 2.55 -0.30 2.87
CA SER A 95 3.92 -0.61 3.32
C SER A 95 3.94 -1.56 4.53
N PHE A 96 2.93 -1.51 5.42
CA PHE A 96 2.80 -2.50 6.49
C PHE A 96 2.39 -3.87 5.97
N LEU A 97 1.44 -3.92 5.02
CA LEU A 97 0.98 -5.19 4.45
C LEU A 97 2.06 -5.89 3.62
N LEU A 98 2.87 -5.13 2.86
CA LEU A 98 3.83 -5.60 1.86
C LEU A 98 5.28 -5.52 2.35
N CYS A 99 5.51 -5.81 3.63
CA CYS A 99 6.82 -5.65 4.26
C CYS A 99 7.85 -6.71 3.84
N ARG A 100 7.45 -7.84 3.24
CA ARG A 100 8.35 -8.92 2.84
C ARG A 100 7.85 -9.66 1.60
N ALA A 101 8.77 -10.36 0.92
CA ALA A 101 8.46 -11.18 -0.26
C ALA A 101 7.33 -12.21 -0.06
N ASP A 102 7.19 -12.81 1.12
CA ASP A 102 6.09 -13.75 1.40
C ASP A 102 4.71 -13.05 1.40
N ASP A 103 4.64 -11.78 1.81
CA ASP A 103 3.42 -10.98 1.75
C ASP A 103 3.08 -10.60 0.30
N ILE A 104 4.09 -10.22 -0.49
CA ILE A 104 3.94 -9.85 -1.90
C ILE A 104 3.45 -11.06 -2.68
N ALA A 105 4.08 -12.22 -2.50
CA ALA A 105 3.63 -13.46 -3.11
C ALA A 105 2.23 -13.87 -2.65
N PHE A 106 1.89 -13.69 -1.37
CA PHE A 106 0.56 -13.99 -0.84
C PHE A 106 -0.52 -13.11 -1.46
N LEU A 107 -0.32 -11.78 -1.50
CA LEU A 107 -1.27 -10.83 -2.07
C LEU A 107 -1.30 -10.88 -3.60
N GLY A 108 -0.19 -11.25 -4.24
CA GLY A 108 -0.09 -11.54 -5.66
C GLY A 108 -0.94 -12.74 -6.07
N ARG A 109 -0.89 -13.84 -5.30
CA ARG A 109 -1.80 -15.00 -5.50
C ARG A 109 -3.28 -14.65 -5.32
N LYS A 110 -3.59 -13.60 -4.55
CA LYS A 110 -4.96 -13.07 -4.40
C LYS A 110 -5.35 -12.08 -5.49
N GLY A 111 -4.43 -11.72 -6.39
CA GLY A 111 -4.62 -10.72 -7.45
C GLY A 111 -4.76 -9.28 -6.93
N ILE A 112 -4.39 -9.05 -5.67
CA ILE A 112 -4.42 -7.72 -5.03
C ILE A 112 -3.20 -6.92 -5.47
N ILE A 113 -2.04 -7.56 -5.59
CA ILE A 113 -0.84 -6.95 -6.17
C ILE A 113 -0.58 -7.58 -7.52
N VAL A 114 -0.37 -6.75 -8.54
CA VAL A 114 0.01 -7.18 -9.89
C VAL A 114 1.20 -6.33 -10.31
N HIS A 115 2.28 -6.95 -10.78
CA HIS A 115 3.45 -6.21 -11.24
C HIS A 115 4.10 -6.88 -12.45
N HIS A 116 4.81 -6.07 -13.24
CA HIS A 116 5.70 -6.54 -14.33
C HIS A 116 7.19 -6.30 -14.02
N LEU A 117 7.50 -6.12 -12.73
CA LEU A 117 8.88 -5.94 -12.25
C LEU A 117 9.68 -7.24 -12.27
N CYS A 118 11.01 -7.12 -12.31
CA CYS A 118 11.93 -8.26 -12.46
C CYS A 118 11.95 -9.19 -11.23
N SER A 119 11.53 -8.70 -10.06
CA SER A 119 11.37 -9.50 -8.85
C SER A 119 10.39 -8.90 -7.86
N ASP A 120 9.87 -9.71 -6.94
CA ASP A 120 9.02 -9.28 -5.82
C ASP A 120 9.72 -8.24 -4.94
N GLY A 121 11.05 -8.27 -4.83
CA GLY A 121 11.80 -7.30 -4.02
C GLY A 121 11.73 -5.86 -4.53
N GLU A 122 11.53 -5.66 -5.84
CA GLU A 122 11.35 -4.31 -6.39
C GLU A 122 9.98 -3.73 -6.05
N VAL A 123 8.98 -4.59 -5.80
CA VAL A 123 7.63 -4.16 -5.39
C VAL A 123 7.64 -3.61 -3.96
N GLU A 124 8.44 -4.19 -3.06
CA GLU A 124 8.63 -3.69 -1.68
C GLU A 124 9.17 -2.25 -1.68
N VAL A 125 10.05 -1.93 -2.61
CA VAL A 125 10.66 -0.58 -2.74
C VAL A 125 9.68 0.41 -3.39
N CYS A 126 8.60 -0.08 -4.01
CA CYS A 126 7.69 0.76 -4.77
C CYS A 126 6.60 1.47 -3.95
N ILE A 127 6.38 1.06 -2.70
CA ILE A 127 5.14 1.32 -1.95
C ILE A 127 5.44 1.97 -0.60
#